data_AF-A0A7C5RPX9-F1
#
_entry.id   AF-A0A7C5RPX9-F1
#
_cell.length_a   1.000
_cell.length_b   1.000
_cell.length_c   1.000
_cell.angle_alpha   90.00
_cell.angle_beta   90.00
_cell.angle_gamma   90.00
#
_symmetry.space_group_name_H-M   'P 1'
#
loop_
_entity.id
_entity.type
_entity.pdbx_description
1 polymer ?
#
loop_
_entity_poly.entity_id
_entity_poly.type
_entity_poly.pdbx_seq_one_letter_code
_entity_poly.pdbx_strand_id
1 'polypeptide(L)'
;MRRILAVLAVWSICVIISLAWGFRLEWPDFVHDDYGIPLRWATHTLSTFAGPADAWSIDITALIIDLIFWQIILAAVVVAVFKLRRQPEKQG
;
A
#
# COMPACT_ATOMS: atom_id res chain seq x y z
N MET A 1 -15.82 18.62 -8.43
CA MET A 1 -15.74 18.11 -7.05
C MET A 1 -16.10 16.63 -6.91
N ARG A 2 -17.33 16.17 -7.24
CA ARG A 2 -17.78 14.78 -6.99
C ARG A 2 -16.83 13.67 -7.49
N ARG A 3 -16.31 13.77 -8.71
CA ARG A 3 -15.38 12.78 -9.27
C ARG A 3 -14.05 12.70 -8.51
N ILE A 4 -13.53 13.84 -8.04
CA ILE A 4 -12.29 13.88 -7.27
C ILE A 4 -12.49 13.25 -5.89
N LEU A 5 -13.62 13.56 -5.23
CA LEU A 5 -13.97 12.93 -3.96
C LEU A 5 -14.09 11.41 -4.08
N ALA A 6 -14.70 10.91 -5.17
CA ALA A 6 -14.78 9.48 -5.44
C ALA A 6 -13.39 8.85 -5.64
N VAL A 7 -12.51 9.49 -6.41
CA VAL A 7 -11.12 9.03 -6.60
C VAL A 7 -10.38 8.97 -5.27
N LEU A 8 -10.49 10.01 -4.44
CA LEU A 8 -9.84 10.05 -3.12
C LEU A 8 -10.37 8.94 -2.19
N ALA A 9 -11.68 8.71 -2.16
CA ALA A 9 -12.28 7.67 -1.33
C ALA A 9 -11.81 6.27 -1.73
N VAL A 10 -11.85 5.96 -3.04
CA VAL A 10 -11.36 4.69 -3.56
C VAL A 10 -9.86 4.54 -3.30
N TRP A 11 -9.09 5.61 -3.50
CA TRP A 11 -7.65 5.61 -3.25
C TRP A 11 -7.31 5.28 -1.80
N SER A 12 -7.97 5.93 -0.84
CA SER A 12 -7.75 5.67 0.58
C SER A 12 -8.03 4.22 0.95
N ILE A 13 -9.09 3.62 0.40
CA ILE A 13 -9.40 2.20 0.60
C ILE A 13 -8.28 1.33 0.04
N CYS A 14 -7.82 1.60 -1.19
CA CYS A 14 -6.71 0.86 -1.79
C CYS A 14 -5.42 0.95 -0.97
N VAL A 15 -5.07 2.12 -0.44
CA VAL A 15 -3.88 2.30 0.41
C VAL A 15 -4.00 1.52 1.71
N ILE A 16 -5.17 1.58 2.38
CA ILE A 16 -5.41 0.80 3.61
C ILE A 16 -5.24 -0.69 3.33
N ILE A 17 -5.85 -1.19 2.25
CA ILE A 17 -5.71 -2.59 1.85
C ILE A 17 -4.24 -2.91 1.57
N SER A 18 -3.54 -2.08 0.79
CA SER A 18 -2.14 -2.29 0.43
C SER A 18 -1.21 -2.37 1.65
N LEU A 19 -1.44 -1.54 2.68
CA LEU A 19 -0.62 -1.51 3.89
C LEU A 19 -0.99 -2.65 4.85
N ALA A 20 -2.25 -3.03 4.91
CA ALA A 20 -2.75 -4.08 5.81
C ALA A 20 -2.72 -5.48 5.20
N TRP A 21 -2.41 -5.62 3.91
CA TRP A 21 -2.33 -6.91 3.26
C TRP A 21 -1.13 -7.70 3.78
N GLY A 22 -1.40 -8.84 4.40
CA GLY A 22 -0.39 -9.75 4.92
C GLY A 22 -0.13 -10.92 3.98
N PHE A 23 1.14 -11.30 3.84
CA PHE A 23 1.58 -12.53 3.18
C PHE A 23 2.16 -13.47 4.21
N ARG A 24 1.52 -14.63 4.39
CA ARG A 24 2.04 -15.68 5.27
C ARG A 24 3.16 -16.45 4.58
N LEU A 25 4.30 -16.55 5.24
CA LEU A 25 5.43 -17.38 4.83
C LEU A 25 5.68 -18.46 5.89
N GLU A 26 5.50 -19.71 5.48
CA GLU A 26 5.69 -20.89 6.33
C GLU A 26 7.00 -21.58 5.96
N TRP A 27 8.01 -21.42 6.79
CA TRP A 27 9.26 -22.18 6.71
C TRP A 27 9.26 -23.23 7.83
N PRO A 28 10.00 -24.35 7.69
CA PRO A 28 9.97 -25.44 8.67
C PRO A 28 10.24 -25.02 10.11
N ASP A 29 11.04 -23.97 10.30
CA ASP A 29 11.51 -23.43 11.56
C ASP A 29 11.19 -21.93 11.74
N PHE A 30 10.49 -21.31 10.79
CA PHE A 30 10.21 -19.87 10.82
C PHE A 30 8.90 -19.52 10.12
N VAL A 31 7.88 -19.21 10.90
CA VAL A 31 6.55 -18.84 10.39
C VAL A 31 6.31 -17.38 10.71
N HIS A 32 5.98 -16.59 9.69
CA HIS A 32 5.74 -15.16 9.84
C HIS A 32 4.76 -14.63 8.78
N ASP A 33 4.06 -13.56 9.12
CA ASP A 33 3.20 -12.80 8.23
C ASP A 33 3.86 -11.44 7.93
N ASP A 34 4.12 -11.15 6.66
CA ASP A 34 4.70 -9.88 6.19
C ASP A 34 3.64 -8.93 5.65
N TYR A 35 3.66 -7.68 6.07
CA TYR A 35 2.68 -6.66 5.71
C TYR A 35 3.31 -5.50 4.94
N GLY A 36 2.58 -5.02 3.93
CA GLY A 36 2.94 -3.85 3.15
C GLY A 36 3.27 -4.14 1.70
N ILE A 37 3.01 -3.14 0.86
CA ILE A 37 3.34 -3.09 -0.56
C ILE A 37 3.59 -1.61 -0.90
N PRO A 38 4.68 -1.26 -1.62
CA PRO A 38 5.69 -2.15 -2.19
C PRO A 38 6.74 -2.67 -1.21
N LEU A 39 6.96 -2.02 -0.07
CA LEU A 39 7.90 -2.49 0.95
C LEU A 39 7.17 -3.21 2.08
N ARG A 40 7.93 -4.03 2.82
CA ARG A 40 7.44 -4.67 4.04
C ARG A 40 7.70 -3.72 5.20
N TRP A 41 6.64 -3.20 5.81
CA TRP A 41 6.75 -2.29 6.94
C TRP A 41 6.51 -2.97 8.29
N ALA A 42 5.84 -4.13 8.29
CA ALA A 42 5.65 -4.94 9.48
C ALA A 42 5.81 -6.43 9.18
N THR A 43 6.42 -7.15 10.11
CA THR A 43 6.50 -8.60 10.11
C THR A 43 6.00 -9.12 11.46
N HIS A 44 4.98 -9.97 11.43
CA HIS A 44 4.47 -10.68 12.59
C HIS A 44 5.03 -12.10 12.59
N THR A 45 6.01 -12.35 13.45
CA THR A 45 6.58 -13.69 13.61
C THR A 45 5.70 -14.51 14.55
N LEU A 46 5.32 -15.71 14.09
CA LEU A 46 4.42 -16.66 14.76
C LEU A 46 5.17 -17.88 15.35
N SER A 47 6.29 -18.25 14.75
CA SER A 47 7.13 -19.35 15.25
C SER A 47 8.57 -19.19 14.79
N THR A 48 9.50 -19.64 15.62
CA THR A 48 10.93 -19.70 15.34
C THR A 48 11.48 -21.08 15.73
N PHE A 49 12.75 -21.35 15.44
CA PHE A 49 13.45 -22.56 15.88
C PHE A 49 13.41 -22.74 17.42
N ALA A 50 13.33 -21.65 18.18
CA ALA A 50 13.24 -21.68 19.64
C ALA A 50 11.82 -21.97 20.17
N GLY A 51 10.83 -22.13 19.28
CA GLY A 51 9.43 -22.35 19.63
C GLY A 51 8.50 -21.24 19.11
N PRO A 52 7.23 -21.24 19.56
CA PRO A 52 6.27 -20.20 19.22
C PRO A 52 6.82 -18.82 19.55
N ALA A 53 6.70 -17.90 18.61
CA ALA A 53 7.06 -16.51 18.77
C ALA A 53 5.80 -15.70 18.50
N ASP A 54 5.53 -14.68 19.30
CA ASP A 54 4.47 -13.72 19.01
C ASP A 54 5.10 -12.33 19.03
N ALA A 55 5.85 -12.04 17.96
CA ALA A 55 6.72 -10.88 17.90
C ALA A 55 6.41 -10.03 16.67
N TRP A 56 6.29 -8.72 16.88
CA TRP A 56 6.13 -7.74 15.80
C TRP A 56 7.43 -6.98 15.57
N SER A 57 7.91 -7.01 14.33
CA SER A 57 9.00 -6.16 13.86
C SER A 57 8.41 -5.07 12.98
N ILE A 58 8.68 -3.80 13.31
CA ILE A 58 8.13 -2.64 12.61
C ILE A 58 9.26 -1.81 12.01
N ASP A 59 9.25 -1.63 10.70
CA ASP A 59 10.10 -0.70 9.97
C ASP A 59 9.31 0.56 9.61
N ILE A 60 9.47 1.59 10.45
CA ILE A 60 8.81 2.90 10.27
C ILE A 60 9.31 3.59 8.99
N THR A 61 10.55 3.34 8.58
CA THR A 61 11.13 3.96 7.38
C THR A 61 10.46 3.38 6.14
N ALA A 62 10.30 2.06 6.09
CA ALA A 62 9.53 1.39 5.03
C ALA A 62 8.08 1.88 4.98
N LEU A 63 7.41 2.02 6.13
CA LEU A 63 6.04 2.56 6.20
C LEU A 63 5.94 3.97 5.59
N ILE A 64 6.88 4.86 5.93
CA ILE A 64 6.91 6.22 5.41
C ILE A 64 7.16 6.21 3.89
N ILE A 65 8.08 5.38 3.41
CA ILE A 65 8.37 5.26 1.97
C ILE A 65 7.15 4.75 1.22
N ASP A 66 6.44 3.74 1.72
CA ASP A 66 5.22 3.22 1.11
C ASP A 66 4.13 4.29 1.03
N LEU A 67 3.92 5.03 2.11
CA LEU A 67 2.97 6.15 2.12
C LEU A 67 3.33 7.19 1.06
N ILE A 68 4.59 7.63 1.00
CA ILE A 68 5.06 8.58 -0.01
C ILE A 68 4.86 8.03 -1.43
N PHE A 69 5.21 6.77 -1.66
CA PHE A 69 5.06 6.10 -2.95
C PHE A 69 3.60 6.15 -3.42
N TRP A 70 2.65 5.76 -2.56
CA TRP A 70 1.23 5.82 -2.91
C TRP A 70 0.72 7.25 -3.10
N GLN A 71 1.20 8.24 -2.32
CA GLN A 71 0.80 9.64 -2.55
C GLN A 71 1.31 10.20 -3.89
N ILE A 72 2.50 9.81 -4.34
CA ILE A 72 3.03 10.19 -5.66
C ILE A 72 2.14 9.64 -6.78
N ILE A 73 1.70 8.38 -6.68
CA ILE A 73 0.81 7.78 -7.69
C ILE A 73 -0.55 8.50 -7.69
N LEU A 74 -1.12 8.80 -6.52
CA LEU A 74 -2.35 9.58 -6.45
C LEU A 74 -2.22 10.93 -7.16
N ALA A 75 -1.13 11.66 -6.88
CA ALA A 75 -0.86 12.95 -7.52
C ALA A 75 -0.81 12.81 -9.05
N ALA A 76 -0.13 11.78 -9.56
CA ALA A 76 -0.07 11.49 -10.99
C ALA A 76 -1.46 11.17 -11.59
N VAL A 77 -2.27 10.35 -10.92
CA VAL A 77 -3.65 10.02 -11.34
C VAL A 77 -4.52 11.27 -11.37
N VAL A 78 -4.45 12.12 -10.33
CA VAL A 78 -5.21 13.37 -10.28
C VAL A 78 -4.81 14.30 -11.42
N VAL A 79 -3.52 14.47 -11.69
CA VAL A 79 -3.02 15.27 -12.83
C VAL A 79 -3.52 14.69 -14.16
N ALA A 80 -3.50 13.37 -14.34
CA ALA A 80 -4.00 12.72 -15.55
C ALA A 80 -5.51 12.99 -15.75
N VAL A 81 -6.32 12.85 -14.69
CA VAL A 81 -7.76 13.17 -14.73
C VAL A 81 -8.00 14.62 -15.13
N PHE A 82 -7.20 15.56 -14.61
CA PHE A 82 -7.29 16.97 -15.00
C PHE A 82 -6.89 17.22 -16.46
N LYS A 83 -5.82 16.57 -16.95
CA LYS A 83 -5.38 16.69 -18.35
C LYS A 83 -6.39 16.12 -19.34
N LEU A 84 -6.97 14.94 -19.05
CA LEU A 84 -7.99 14.31 -19.87
C LEU A 84 -9.25 15.18 -20.00
N ARG A 85 -9.57 15.96 -18.97
CA ARG A 85 -10.69 16.92 -19.02
C ARG A 85 -10.41 18.12 -19.94
N ARG A 86 -9.14 18.47 -20.18
CA ARG A 86 -8.75 19.68 -20.92
C ARG A 86 -8.60 19.50 -22.43
N GLN A 87 -8.60 18.28 -22.95
CA GLN A 87 -8.61 18.06 -24.41
C GLN A 87 -10.00 18.42 -24.94
N PRO A 88 -10.19 19.55 -25.63
CA PRO A 88 -11.42 19.80 -26.35
C PRO A 88 -11.42 18.86 -27.55
N GLU A 89 -12.58 18.30 -27.84
CA GLU A 89 -12.88 17.61 -29.07
C GLU A 89 -12.29 18.40 -30.25
N LYS A 90 -11.29 17.83 -30.93
CA LYS A 90 -10.90 18.33 -32.25
C LYS A 90 -12.05 17.97 -33.20
N GLN A 91 -13.13 18.75 -33.17
CA GLN A 91 -14.16 18.72 -34.20
C GLN A 91 -13.54 19.35 -35.46
N GLY A 92 -13.29 18.49 -36.45
CA GLY A 92 -12.97 18.90 -37.81
C GLY A 92 -14.22 19.23 -38.59
#